data_AF-C5L4C5-F1
#
_entry.id   AF-C5L4C5-F1
#
_cell.length_a   1.000
_cell.length_b   1.000
_cell.length_c   1.000
_cell.angle_alpha   90.00
_cell.angle_beta   90.00
_cell.angle_gamma   90.00
#
_symmetry.space_group_name_H-M   'P 1'
#
loop_
_entity.id
_entity.type
_entity.pdbx_description
1 polymer ?
#
loop_
_entity_poly.entity_id
_entity_poly.type
_entity_poly.pdbx_seq_one_letter_code
_entity_poly.pdbx_strand_id
1 'polypeptide(L)'
;MASRAYSDEFIFCVFLPWLAIFCSLSVQSAALCPADVAVEFLRAHWGDARDFWRKWGDLGDDNCIRRFAGNGIRTLAEKLVEDSKITVKLATEVDNLEALLSVYDYVVVATEAPTAARLLESIDAERAALLKRLKHERSVVWMHRDLRMLPEVTNTSWRSGLNLFIDSSAAANWKPLVTTKPINAYVSVYLPSCDAELKSETESNGKDVVIQTWAPLGLVSPEPKELLRKASYFTRPVLTTDYFNIVSTLVKSNGRHRTYLAGSYSYAGNRKIPLLENAMLSV
;
A
#
# COMPACT_ATOMS: atom_id res chain seq x y z
N MET A 1 -16.65 -30.35 5.33
CA MET A 1 -15.97 -29.82 6.53
C MET A 1 -16.86 -28.79 7.16
N ALA A 2 -17.28 -28.98 8.41
CA ALA A 2 -18.04 -27.96 9.13
C ALA A 2 -17.11 -26.76 9.34
N SER A 3 -17.43 -25.62 8.71
CA SER A 3 -16.77 -24.35 9.02
C SER A 3 -17.06 -24.05 10.49
N ARG A 4 -16.05 -24.20 11.36
CA ARG A 4 -16.15 -23.61 12.69
C ARG A 4 -16.18 -22.10 12.46
N ALA A 5 -17.37 -21.52 12.50
CA ALA A 5 -17.55 -20.10 12.31
C ALA A 5 -16.79 -19.36 13.41
N TYR A 6 -15.88 -18.47 13.03
CA TYR A 6 -15.29 -17.52 13.98
C TYR A 6 -16.40 -16.60 14.51
N SER A 7 -16.29 -16.15 15.76
CA SER A 7 -17.24 -15.19 16.32
C SER A 7 -17.19 -13.86 15.55
N ASP A 8 -18.33 -13.17 15.44
CA ASP A 8 -18.41 -11.81 14.89
C ASP A 8 -17.41 -10.86 15.57
N GLU A 9 -17.24 -10.97 16.89
CA GLU A 9 -16.25 -10.19 17.65
C GLU A 9 -14.84 -10.39 17.06
N PHE A 10 -14.33 -11.62 17.02
CA PHE A 10 -13.05 -11.89 16.36
C PHE A 10 -12.96 -11.32 14.93
N ILE A 11 -14.00 -11.46 14.11
CA ILE A 11 -14.00 -10.98 12.72
C ILE A 11 -13.88 -9.45 12.67
N PHE A 12 -14.67 -8.73 13.46
CA PHE A 12 -14.82 -7.28 13.34
C PHE A 12 -13.89 -6.48 14.26
N CYS A 13 -13.45 -7.02 15.39
CA CYS A 13 -12.51 -6.35 16.30
C CYS A 13 -11.06 -6.71 16.01
N VAL A 14 -10.80 -7.86 15.39
CA VAL A 14 -9.44 -8.37 15.25
C VAL A 14 -9.10 -8.55 13.77
N PHE A 15 -9.78 -9.47 13.10
CA PHE A 15 -9.40 -9.90 11.75
C PHE A 15 -9.46 -8.77 10.72
N LEU A 16 -10.62 -8.11 10.58
CA LEU A 16 -10.82 -7.07 9.57
C LEU A 16 -9.99 -5.81 9.84
N PRO A 17 -9.90 -5.28 11.08
CA PRO A 17 -9.00 -4.17 11.39
C PRO A 17 -7.53 -4.46 11.05
N TRP A 18 -7.04 -5.66 11.34
CA TRP A 18 -5.68 -6.05 10.96
C TRP A 18 -5.48 -6.11 9.45
N LEU A 19 -6.42 -6.74 8.74
CA LEU A 19 -6.39 -6.77 7.27
C LEU A 19 -6.39 -5.36 6.67
N ALA A 20 -7.23 -4.48 7.22
CA ALA A 20 -7.36 -3.08 6.83
C ALA A 20 -6.03 -2.31 6.97
N ILE A 21 -5.32 -2.47 8.09
CA ILE A 21 -3.99 -1.86 8.29
C ILE A 21 -3.00 -2.33 7.23
N PHE A 22 -2.85 -3.64 7.06
CA PHE A 22 -1.85 -4.20 6.15
C PHE A 22 -2.13 -3.83 4.68
N CYS A 23 -3.41 -3.73 4.32
CA CYS A 23 -3.81 -3.24 3.00
C CYS A 23 -3.82 -1.71 2.90
N SER A 24 -3.67 -1.01 4.03
CA SER A 24 -3.88 0.43 4.20
C SER A 24 -5.22 0.91 3.62
N LEU A 25 -6.27 0.15 3.88
CA LEU A 25 -7.65 0.39 3.48
C LEU A 25 -8.52 0.67 4.71
N SER A 26 -9.68 1.25 4.52
CA SER A 26 -10.76 1.27 5.50
C SER A 26 -11.23 -0.15 5.81
N VAL A 27 -11.80 -0.36 7.00
CA VAL A 27 -12.33 -1.66 7.39
C VAL A 27 -13.41 -2.14 6.40
N GLN A 28 -14.22 -1.22 5.88
CA GLN A 28 -15.23 -1.51 4.87
C GLN A 28 -14.61 -2.01 3.56
N SER A 29 -13.60 -1.32 3.04
CA SER A 29 -12.91 -1.74 1.81
C SER A 29 -12.17 -3.07 2.00
N ALA A 30 -11.57 -3.29 3.18
CA ALA A 30 -10.93 -4.55 3.53
C ALA A 30 -11.94 -5.72 3.59
N ALA A 31 -13.16 -5.47 4.07
CA ALA A 31 -14.22 -6.48 4.13
C ALA A 31 -14.73 -6.94 2.76
N LEU A 32 -14.41 -6.22 1.68
CA LEU A 32 -14.69 -6.65 0.31
C LEU A 32 -13.66 -7.67 -0.21
N CYS A 33 -12.59 -7.90 0.54
CA CYS A 33 -11.57 -8.89 0.19
C CYS A 33 -12.16 -10.30 0.24
N PRO A 34 -11.98 -11.13 -0.81
CA PRO A 34 -12.34 -12.53 -0.76
C PRO A 34 -11.70 -13.24 0.43
N ALA A 35 -12.50 -13.99 1.18
CA ALA A 35 -12.08 -14.60 2.44
C ALA A 35 -10.89 -15.56 2.26
N ASP A 36 -10.83 -16.28 1.13
CA ASP A 36 -9.71 -17.16 0.78
C ASP A 36 -8.38 -16.39 0.76
N VAL A 37 -8.38 -15.22 0.12
CA VAL A 37 -7.22 -14.33 0.01
C VAL A 37 -6.83 -13.74 1.36
N ALA A 38 -7.80 -13.23 2.11
CA ALA A 38 -7.56 -12.60 3.40
C ALA A 38 -7.00 -13.60 4.43
N VAL A 39 -7.56 -14.81 4.49
CA VAL A 39 -7.11 -15.87 5.40
C VAL A 39 -5.72 -16.37 5.02
N GLU A 40 -5.44 -16.59 3.72
CA GLU A 40 -4.11 -16.99 3.26
C GLU A 40 -3.06 -15.93 3.60
N PHE A 41 -3.38 -14.65 3.37
CA PHE A 41 -2.51 -13.54 3.71
C PHE A 41 -2.16 -13.50 5.19
N LEU A 42 -3.17 -13.57 6.08
CA LEU A 42 -2.94 -13.52 7.52
C LEU A 42 -2.23 -14.77 8.02
N ARG A 43 -2.54 -15.95 7.48
CA ARG A 43 -1.77 -17.17 7.78
C ARG A 43 -0.29 -17.00 7.46
N ALA A 44 0.03 -16.39 6.32
CA ALA A 44 1.41 -16.13 5.91
C ALA A 44 2.09 -15.01 6.70
N HIS A 45 1.33 -14.01 7.18
CA HIS A 45 1.88 -12.82 7.87
C HIS A 45 1.94 -12.95 9.39
N TRP A 46 0.97 -13.60 10.02
CA TRP A 46 0.97 -13.84 11.45
C TRP A 46 1.89 -14.99 11.85
N GLY A 47 2.10 -15.97 10.95
CA GLY A 47 3.09 -17.04 11.11
C GLY A 47 3.13 -17.62 12.53
N ASP A 48 4.35 -17.90 13.01
CA ASP A 48 4.64 -17.90 14.43
C ASP A 48 5.30 -16.57 14.84
N ALA A 49 5.45 -16.33 16.15
CA ALA A 49 6.06 -15.09 16.65
C ALA A 49 7.46 -14.84 16.07
N ARG A 50 8.24 -15.90 15.74
CA ARG A 50 9.61 -15.80 15.23
C ARG A 50 9.63 -15.34 13.78
N ASP A 51 8.69 -15.81 12.95
CA ASP A 51 8.52 -15.36 11.57
C ASP A 51 8.09 -13.89 11.49
N PHE A 52 7.23 -13.44 12.42
CA PHE A 52 6.85 -12.04 12.54
C PHE A 52 8.06 -11.15 12.89
N TRP A 53 8.86 -11.51 13.90
CA TRP A 53 10.05 -10.74 14.31
C TRP A 53 11.14 -10.70 13.22
N ARG A 54 11.40 -11.79 12.51
CA ARG A 54 12.40 -11.82 11.43
C ARG A 54 12.02 -10.92 10.25
N LYS A 55 10.73 -10.80 9.94
CA LYS A 55 10.23 -9.99 8.81
C LYS A 55 10.34 -8.47 9.07
N TRP A 56 10.25 -8.05 10.33
CA TRP A 56 10.18 -6.63 10.71
C TRP A 56 11.35 -6.13 11.55
N GLY A 57 12.15 -7.01 12.15
CA GLY A 57 13.27 -6.67 13.04
C GLY A 57 14.66 -6.83 12.41
N ASP A 58 14.78 -7.50 11.26
CA ASP A 58 16.04 -7.71 10.54
C ASP A 58 16.00 -7.01 9.17
N LEU A 59 15.64 -5.74 9.18
CA LEU A 59 15.84 -4.85 8.04
C LEU A 59 17.30 -4.40 8.10
N GLY A 60 18.20 -5.25 7.61
CA GLY A 60 19.60 -4.86 7.40
C GLY A 60 19.70 -3.57 6.58
N ASP A 61 20.83 -2.87 6.70
CA ASP A 61 21.19 -1.58 6.09
C ASP A 61 21.23 -1.56 4.53
N ASP A 62 20.59 -2.54 3.90
CA ASP A 62 20.48 -2.63 2.46
C ASP A 62 19.31 -1.76 1.98
N ASN A 63 19.57 -0.45 1.90
CA ASN A 63 18.78 0.48 1.10
C ASN A 63 18.88 0.07 -0.38
N CYS A 64 18.20 -1.02 -0.73
CA CYS A 64 18.20 -1.65 -2.05
C CYS A 64 17.71 -0.66 -3.11
N ILE A 65 16.81 0.26 -2.75
CA ILE A 65 16.35 1.36 -3.60
C ILE A 65 17.52 2.24 -4.03
N ARG A 66 18.44 2.62 -3.13
CA ARG A 66 19.65 3.39 -3.49
C ARG A 66 20.59 2.62 -4.42
N ARG A 67 20.69 1.29 -4.28
CA ARG A 67 21.49 0.45 -5.18
C ARG A 67 20.91 0.38 -6.60
N PHE A 68 19.58 0.42 -6.73
CA PHE A 68 18.89 0.50 -8.02
C PHE A 68 18.75 1.92 -8.56
N ALA A 69 18.82 2.94 -7.69
CA ALA A 69 18.83 4.34 -8.06
C ALA A 69 20.23 4.73 -8.58
N GLY A 70 20.57 4.26 -9.78
CA GLY A 70 21.68 4.82 -10.55
C GLY A 70 21.45 6.31 -10.86
N ASN A 71 22.50 6.99 -11.33
CA ASN A 71 22.40 8.37 -11.80
C ASN A 71 21.47 8.47 -13.03
N GLY A 72 20.20 8.76 -12.78
CA GLY A 72 19.30 9.36 -13.77
C GLY A 72 18.54 8.39 -14.66
N ILE A 73 17.27 8.17 -14.33
CA ILE A 73 16.19 8.38 -15.29
C ILE A 73 15.06 9.10 -14.54
N ARG A 74 14.84 10.37 -14.86
CA ARG A 74 13.64 11.12 -14.46
C ARG A 74 13.02 11.70 -15.72
N THR A 75 12.11 10.94 -16.29
CA THR A 75 11.28 11.41 -17.39
C THR A 75 9.90 10.82 -17.25
N LEU A 76 8.89 11.68 -17.17
CA LEU A 76 7.50 11.27 -17.03
C LEU A 76 6.93 11.04 -18.42
N ALA A 77 6.53 9.83 -18.76
CA ALA A 77 5.78 9.60 -19.99
C ALA A 77 4.41 10.27 -19.89
N GLU A 78 4.04 11.05 -20.90
CA GLU A 78 2.72 11.69 -21.02
C GLU A 78 1.76 10.84 -21.86
N LYS A 79 2.27 10.21 -22.92
CA LYS A 79 1.46 9.51 -23.92
C LYS A 79 2.25 8.42 -24.65
N LEU A 80 1.55 7.34 -25.01
CA LEU A 80 2.02 6.30 -25.92
C LEU A 80 1.25 6.37 -27.23
N VAL A 81 1.95 6.25 -28.36
CA VAL A 81 1.38 6.14 -29.69
C VAL A 81 2.03 4.96 -30.40
N GLU A 82 1.25 4.07 -30.99
CA GLU A 82 1.77 2.95 -31.78
C GLU A 82 1.85 3.36 -33.25
N ASP A 83 3.07 3.37 -33.81
CA ASP A 83 3.37 3.65 -35.21
C ASP A 83 4.53 2.76 -35.69
N SER A 84 4.24 1.49 -36.00
CA SER A 84 5.20 0.38 -36.25
C SER A 84 6.12 0.01 -35.07
N LYS A 85 6.49 1.00 -34.25
CA LYS A 85 7.14 0.97 -32.94
C LYS A 85 6.29 1.78 -31.95
N ILE A 86 6.70 1.86 -30.68
CA ILE A 86 6.02 2.69 -29.68
C ILE A 86 6.72 4.03 -29.56
N THR A 87 6.02 5.09 -29.93
CA THR A 87 6.45 6.48 -29.71
C THR A 87 5.96 6.92 -28.33
N VAL A 88 6.90 7.27 -27.47
CA VAL A 88 6.66 7.77 -26.11
C VAL A 88 6.92 9.27 -26.11
N LYS A 89 5.91 10.05 -25.71
CA LYS A 89 6.07 11.47 -25.42
C LYS A 89 6.49 11.63 -23.96
N LEU A 90 7.63 12.25 -23.74
CA LEU A 90 8.31 12.36 -22.45
C LEU A 90 8.29 13.81 -21.97
N ALA A 91 7.77 14.07 -20.78
CA ALA A 91 7.94 15.31 -20.05
C ALA A 91 9.19 15.25 -19.18
N THR A 92 10.11 16.21 -19.36
CA THR A 92 11.27 16.38 -18.50
C THR A 92 10.94 17.38 -17.39
N GLU A 93 11.19 17.02 -16.13
CA GLU A 93 11.12 17.97 -15.00
C GLU A 93 12.26 19.00 -15.01
N VAL A 94 13.20 18.92 -15.96
CA VAL A 94 14.26 19.90 -16.14
C VAL A 94 13.67 21.12 -16.85
N ASP A 95 13.70 22.26 -16.14
CA ASP A 95 13.14 23.54 -16.56
C ASP A 95 13.30 23.82 -18.07
N ASN A 96 12.17 23.99 -18.77
CA ASN A 96 12.05 24.49 -20.15
C ASN A 96 12.50 23.60 -21.33
N LEU A 97 12.52 22.28 -21.19
CA LEU A 97 12.66 21.40 -22.37
C LEU A 97 11.30 20.98 -22.93
N GLU A 98 11.12 21.17 -24.24
CA GLU A 98 10.01 20.63 -25.01
C GLU A 98 9.89 19.12 -24.78
N ALA A 99 8.67 18.61 -24.78
CA ALA A 99 8.43 17.19 -24.60
C ALA A 99 9.20 16.37 -25.65
N LEU A 100 10.12 15.54 -25.18
CA LEU A 100 10.95 14.71 -26.05
C LEU A 100 10.09 13.56 -26.60
N LEU A 101 10.15 13.35 -27.91
CA LEU A 101 9.61 12.14 -28.54
C LEU A 101 10.74 11.11 -28.61
N SER A 102 10.49 9.91 -28.10
CA SER A 102 11.42 8.80 -28.15
C SER A 102 10.72 7.54 -28.65
N VAL A 103 11.41 6.73 -29.43
CA VAL A 103 10.85 5.55 -30.08
C VAL A 103 11.46 4.29 -29.49
N TYR A 104 10.61 3.34 -29.12
CA TYR A 104 10.99 2.09 -28.47
C TYR A 104 10.32 0.89 -29.16
N ASP A 105 11.00 -0.26 -29.17
CA ASP A 105 10.41 -1.49 -29.70
C ASP A 105 9.37 -2.10 -28.75
N TYR A 106 9.56 -1.89 -27.45
CA TYR A 106 8.65 -2.30 -26.38
C TYR A 106 8.63 -1.27 -25.26
N VAL A 107 7.51 -1.19 -24.53
CA VAL A 107 7.37 -0.32 -23.35
C VAL A 107 6.87 -1.11 -22.16
N VAL A 108 7.57 -1.00 -21.03
CA VAL A 108 7.11 -1.52 -19.74
C VAL A 108 6.46 -0.39 -18.95
N VAL A 109 5.19 -0.57 -18.58
CA VAL A 109 4.42 0.39 -17.81
C VAL A 109 4.37 -0.08 -16.35
N ALA A 110 5.19 0.53 -15.51
CA ALA A 110 5.32 0.24 -14.07
C ALA A 110 4.81 1.40 -13.19
N THR A 111 3.73 2.08 -13.61
CA THR A 111 3.11 3.20 -12.88
C THR A 111 1.90 2.74 -12.09
N GLU A 112 1.20 3.58 -11.32
CA GLU A 112 -0.10 3.18 -10.73
C GLU A 112 -1.17 2.95 -11.80
N ALA A 113 -2.15 2.07 -11.54
CA ALA A 113 -3.18 1.69 -12.52
C ALA A 113 -3.93 2.87 -13.18
N PRO A 114 -4.34 3.95 -12.46
CA PRO A 114 -4.94 5.11 -13.09
C PRO A 114 -4.01 5.82 -14.07
N THR A 115 -2.70 5.83 -13.81
CA THR A 115 -1.70 6.40 -14.70
C THR A 115 -1.45 5.50 -15.90
N ALA A 116 -1.33 4.20 -15.68
CA ALA A 116 -1.22 3.22 -16.76
C ALA A 116 -2.43 3.28 -17.71
N ALA A 117 -3.65 3.45 -17.17
CA ALA A 117 -4.85 3.59 -17.98
C ALA A 117 -4.81 4.79 -18.92
N ARG A 118 -4.33 5.95 -18.44
CA ARG A 118 -4.18 7.15 -19.28
C ARG A 118 -3.13 6.94 -20.37
N LEU A 119 -2.00 6.30 -20.04
CA LEU A 119 -0.91 6.03 -20.98
C LEU A 119 -1.35 5.08 -22.11
N LEU A 120 -2.17 4.08 -21.77
CA LEU A 120 -2.65 3.07 -22.72
C LEU A 120 -3.87 3.51 -23.54
N GLU A 121 -4.57 4.58 -23.17
CA GLU A 121 -5.87 4.93 -23.75
C GLU A 121 -5.87 5.04 -25.28
N SER A 122 -4.80 5.58 -25.87
CA SER A 122 -4.67 5.74 -27.32
C SER A 122 -4.16 4.52 -28.08
N ILE A 123 -3.59 3.52 -27.39
CA ILE A 123 -2.99 2.33 -28.03
C ILE A 123 -3.71 1.04 -27.69
N ASP A 124 -4.41 1.01 -26.55
CA ASP A 124 -5.13 -0.15 -26.05
C ASP A 124 -6.28 0.28 -25.13
N ALA A 125 -7.36 0.73 -25.76
CA ALA A 125 -8.56 1.20 -25.06
C ALA A 125 -9.20 0.13 -24.15
N GLU A 126 -9.05 -1.16 -24.48
CA GLU A 126 -9.61 -2.26 -23.71
C GLU A 126 -8.86 -2.46 -22.39
N ARG A 127 -7.51 -2.57 -22.42
CA ARG A 127 -6.71 -2.63 -21.18
C ARG A 127 -6.85 -1.34 -20.38
N ALA A 128 -6.94 -0.18 -21.03
CA ALA A 128 -7.21 1.08 -20.35
C ALA A 128 -8.56 1.07 -19.62
N ALA A 129 -9.62 0.54 -20.24
CA ALA A 129 -10.94 0.42 -19.62
C ALA A 129 -10.94 -0.54 -18.41
N LEU A 130 -10.21 -1.66 -18.51
CA LEU A 130 -10.01 -2.58 -17.39
C LEU A 130 -9.30 -1.91 -16.21
N LEU A 131 -8.20 -1.19 -16.46
CA LEU A 131 -7.47 -0.47 -15.42
C LEU A 131 -8.32 0.62 -14.73
N LYS A 132 -9.16 1.35 -15.50
CA LYS A 132 -10.10 2.35 -14.96
C LYS A 132 -11.15 1.78 -14.00
N ARG A 133 -11.47 0.49 -14.10
CA ARG A 133 -12.42 -0.19 -13.21
C ARG A 133 -11.82 -0.55 -11.86
N LEU A 134 -10.49 -0.59 -11.73
CA LEU A 134 -9.83 -0.88 -10.47
C LEU A 134 -10.12 0.25 -9.47
N LYS A 135 -10.87 -0.08 -8.43
CA LYS A 135 -11.17 0.85 -7.33
C LYS A 135 -9.93 1.05 -6.47
N HIS A 136 -9.69 2.28 -6.06
CA HIS A 136 -8.58 2.65 -5.19
C HIS A 136 -9.09 3.44 -4.00
N GLU A 137 -8.41 3.31 -2.88
CA GLU A 137 -8.62 4.11 -1.69
C GLU A 137 -7.34 4.89 -1.36
N ARG A 138 -7.48 6.12 -0.90
CA ARG A 138 -6.36 6.94 -0.46
C ARG A 138 -6.05 6.65 1.00
N SER A 139 -4.76 6.56 1.30
CA SER A 139 -4.24 6.47 2.66
C SER A 139 -3.15 7.51 2.89
N VAL A 140 -2.82 7.74 4.15
CA VAL A 140 -1.78 8.68 4.56
C VAL A 140 -0.88 8.06 5.62
N VAL A 141 0.41 8.35 5.51
CA VAL A 141 1.40 8.10 6.55
C VAL A 141 1.86 9.44 7.11
N TRP A 142 1.80 9.55 8.43
CA TRP A 142 2.29 10.70 9.19
C TRP A 142 3.58 10.34 9.92
N MET A 143 4.57 11.23 9.89
CA MET A 143 5.78 11.16 10.71
C MET A 143 5.72 12.29 11.74
N HIS A 144 5.68 11.98 13.03
CA HIS A 144 5.38 12.96 14.07
C HIS A 144 5.91 12.57 15.46
N ARG A 145 5.73 13.46 16.44
CA ARG A 145 6.06 13.26 17.87
C ARG A 145 4.83 13.22 18.79
N ASP A 146 3.63 13.35 18.23
CA ASP A 146 2.37 13.40 18.97
C ASP A 146 2.08 12.10 19.75
N LEU A 147 2.29 12.14 21.07
CA LEU A 147 2.08 10.99 21.96
C LEU A 147 0.61 10.61 22.14
N ARG A 148 -0.34 11.49 21.80
CA ARG A 148 -1.79 11.19 21.90
C ARG A 148 -2.22 10.11 20.90
N MET A 149 -1.38 9.87 19.89
CA MET A 149 -1.57 8.82 18.89
C MET A 149 -1.06 7.45 19.38
N LEU A 150 -0.55 7.34 20.61
CA LEU A 150 -0.13 6.09 21.25
C LEU A 150 -1.12 5.68 22.35
N PRO A 151 -1.19 4.39 22.72
CA PRO A 151 -2.13 3.93 23.74
C PRO A 151 -1.81 4.55 25.10
N GLU A 152 -2.84 4.99 25.82
CA GLU A 152 -2.75 5.42 27.21
C GLU A 152 -2.69 4.21 28.15
N VAL A 153 -1.64 3.38 28.01
CA VAL A 153 -1.38 2.25 28.92
C VAL A 153 -0.29 2.63 29.93
N THR A 154 -0.48 2.22 31.19
CA THR A 154 0.43 2.56 32.30
C THR A 154 1.77 1.84 32.25
N ASN A 155 1.88 0.80 31.42
CA ASN A 155 3.12 0.08 31.17
C ASN A 155 3.79 0.59 29.86
N THR A 156 5.05 0.23 29.65
CA THR A 156 5.80 0.59 28.44
C THR A 156 5.51 -0.35 27.26
N SER A 157 4.42 -1.15 27.28
CA SER A 157 4.16 -2.15 26.25
C SER A 157 3.91 -1.55 24.87
N TRP A 158 3.44 -0.30 24.80
CA TRP A 158 3.29 0.44 23.54
C TRP A 158 4.62 0.64 22.79
N ARG A 159 5.75 0.49 23.49
CA ARG A 159 7.11 0.52 22.89
C ARG A 159 7.46 -0.78 22.15
N SER A 160 6.57 -1.75 22.03
CA SER A 160 6.88 -3.05 21.39
C SER A 160 6.52 -3.14 19.90
N GLY A 161 6.16 -2.03 19.24
CA GLY A 161 5.97 -2.00 17.78
C GLY A 161 4.67 -1.35 17.32
N LEU A 162 3.81 -2.14 16.66
CA LEU A 162 2.56 -1.71 16.03
C LEU A 162 1.44 -1.57 17.07
N ASN A 163 0.90 -0.37 17.24
CA ASN A 163 -0.26 -0.11 18.10
C ASN A 163 -1.50 0.11 17.22
N LEU A 164 -2.39 -0.87 17.16
CA LEU A 164 -3.65 -0.79 16.40
C LEU A 164 -4.73 -0.11 17.25
N PHE A 165 -5.41 0.87 16.64
CA PHE A 165 -6.55 1.56 17.21
C PHE A 165 -7.77 1.33 16.35
N ILE A 166 -8.89 1.07 17.00
CA ILE A 166 -10.20 0.93 16.38
C ILE A 166 -11.13 1.87 17.14
N ASP A 167 -11.87 2.70 16.41
CA ASP A 167 -12.86 3.59 17.00
C ASP A 167 -13.91 2.79 17.80
N SER A 168 -14.01 3.11 19.09
CA SER A 168 -14.84 2.40 20.06
C SER A 168 -16.33 2.45 19.73
N SER A 169 -16.79 3.45 18.98
CA SER A 169 -18.19 3.54 18.53
C SER A 169 -18.55 2.47 17.49
N ALA A 170 -17.57 2.05 16.69
CA ALA A 170 -17.69 0.92 15.78
C ALA A 170 -17.51 -0.43 16.49
N ALA A 171 -16.75 -0.43 17.59
CA ALA A 171 -16.55 -1.62 18.40
C ALA A 171 -17.82 -2.01 19.20
N ALA A 172 -18.60 -1.03 19.67
CA ALA A 172 -19.83 -1.35 20.40
C ALA A 172 -20.92 -2.04 19.54
N ASN A 173 -20.83 -1.96 18.21
CA ASN A 173 -21.80 -2.53 17.27
C ASN A 173 -21.07 -3.26 16.12
N TRP A 174 -20.70 -4.52 16.35
CA TRP A 174 -19.97 -5.40 15.41
C TRP A 174 -20.68 -5.69 14.07
N LYS A 175 -21.62 -4.86 13.61
CA LYS A 175 -22.25 -4.94 12.28
C LYS A 175 -21.80 -3.79 11.37
N PRO A 176 -20.48 -3.64 11.09
CA PRO A 176 -19.96 -2.48 10.38
C PRO A 176 -20.28 -2.40 8.89
N LEU A 177 -20.91 -3.44 8.33
CA LEU A 177 -21.39 -3.42 6.94
C LEU A 177 -22.72 -2.68 6.78
N VAL A 178 -23.40 -2.32 7.88
CA VAL A 178 -24.69 -1.59 7.86
C VAL A 178 -24.50 -0.10 8.18
N THR A 179 -23.34 0.29 8.68
CA THR A 179 -23.05 1.69 9.04
C THR A 179 -22.59 2.48 7.82
N THR A 180 -23.17 3.65 7.58
CA THR A 180 -22.79 4.56 6.49
C THR A 180 -21.46 5.29 6.74
N LYS A 181 -20.95 5.26 7.98
CA LYS A 181 -19.67 5.85 8.35
C LYS A 181 -18.56 4.80 8.31
N PRO A 182 -17.38 5.11 7.72
CA PRO A 182 -16.21 4.24 7.78
C PRO A 182 -15.82 3.94 9.23
N ILE A 183 -15.39 2.70 9.52
CA ILE A 183 -14.75 2.45 10.81
C ILE A 183 -13.35 3.02 10.72
N ASN A 184 -13.02 3.90 11.65
CA ASN A 184 -11.64 4.36 11.79
C ASN A 184 -10.82 3.23 12.42
N ALA A 185 -9.92 2.66 11.64
CA ALA A 185 -8.82 1.84 12.13
C ALA A 185 -7.52 2.48 11.65
N TYR A 186 -6.56 2.65 12.56
CA TYR A 186 -5.24 3.17 12.24
C TYR A 186 -4.18 2.45 13.08
N VAL A 187 -2.93 2.54 12.64
CA VAL A 187 -1.80 2.00 13.39
C VAL A 187 -0.80 3.11 13.68
N SER A 188 -0.30 3.15 14.91
CA SER A 188 0.81 4.01 15.30
C SER A 188 2.00 3.15 15.68
N VAL A 189 3.14 3.43 15.06
CA VAL A 189 4.39 2.69 15.23
C VAL A 189 5.38 3.56 15.96
N TYR A 190 5.87 3.09 17.11
CA TYR A 190 6.99 3.71 17.79
C TYR A 190 8.29 3.25 17.10
N LEU A 191 8.82 4.07 16.19
CA LEU A 191 9.94 3.67 15.32
C LEU A 191 11.22 3.26 16.06
N PRO A 192 11.59 3.85 17.21
CA PRO A 192 12.75 3.38 17.98
C PRO A 192 12.63 1.93 18.49
N SER A 193 11.46 1.30 18.42
CA SER A 193 11.33 -0.13 18.70
C SER A 193 11.73 -1.04 17.53
N CYS A 194 11.80 -0.48 16.32
CA CYS A 194 12.06 -1.20 15.08
C CYS A 194 13.43 -0.87 14.47
N ASP A 195 14.14 0.12 15.02
CA ASP A 195 15.38 0.64 14.45
C ASP A 195 16.38 0.95 15.59
N ALA A 196 17.51 0.25 15.59
CA ALA A 196 18.51 0.33 16.65
C ALA A 196 19.27 1.66 16.65
N GLU A 197 19.47 2.28 15.48
CA GLU A 197 20.13 3.57 15.35
C GLU A 197 19.22 4.66 15.92
N LEU A 198 17.97 4.70 15.48
CA LEU A 198 16.95 5.62 16.03
C LEU A 198 16.75 5.41 17.52
N LYS A 199 16.81 4.17 18.01
CA LYS A 199 16.77 3.86 19.45
C LYS A 199 17.93 4.50 20.20
N SER A 200 19.15 4.30 19.72
CA SER A 200 20.36 4.87 20.31
C SER A 200 20.31 6.41 20.31
N GLU A 201 19.89 7.02 19.20
CA GLU A 201 19.71 8.47 19.08
C GLU A 201 18.65 9.01 20.05
N THR A 202 17.51 8.31 20.18
CA THR A 202 16.42 8.71 21.07
C THR A 202 16.83 8.61 22.55
N GLU A 203 17.51 7.54 22.93
CA GLU A 203 17.96 7.29 24.31
C GLU A 203 19.09 8.24 24.74
N SER A 204 19.98 8.61 23.83
CA SER A 204 21.10 9.54 24.08
C SER A 204 20.71 11.02 24.10
N ASN A 205 19.78 11.45 23.24
CA ASN A 205 19.33 12.84 23.17
C ASN A 205 18.11 13.16 24.04
N GLY A 206 17.53 12.14 24.69
CA GLY A 206 16.53 12.28 25.75
C GLY A 206 15.15 12.81 25.34
N LYS A 207 14.87 13.09 24.06
CA LYS A 207 13.58 13.72 23.64
C LYS A 207 13.02 13.38 22.25
N ASP A 208 13.65 12.56 21.43
CA ASP A 208 13.19 12.41 20.04
C ASP A 208 12.33 11.14 19.85
N VAL A 209 11.11 11.18 20.40
CA VAL A 209 10.10 10.18 20.08
C VAL A 209 9.71 10.34 18.61
N VAL A 210 10.05 9.36 17.78
CA VAL A 210 9.63 9.30 16.37
C VAL A 210 8.51 8.29 16.22
N ILE A 211 7.34 8.76 15.81
CA ILE A 211 6.15 7.94 15.57
C ILE A 211 5.79 8.00 14.09
N GLN A 212 5.44 6.84 13.54
CA GLN A 212 4.82 6.74 12.23
C GLN A 212 3.38 6.25 12.38
N THR A 213 2.41 7.05 11.94
CA THR A 213 0.99 6.65 11.95
C THR A 213 0.51 6.37 10.54
N TRP A 214 -0.08 5.20 10.29
CA TRP A 214 -0.78 4.88 9.03
C TRP A 214 -2.28 5.02 9.24
N ALA A 215 -2.89 5.95 8.51
CA ALA A 215 -4.29 6.30 8.64
C ALA A 215 -5.01 6.16 7.29
N PRO A 216 -5.69 5.04 7.03
CA PRO A 216 -6.62 4.93 5.90
C PRO A 216 -7.60 6.11 5.88
N LEU A 217 -7.86 6.64 4.68
CA LEU A 217 -8.73 7.80 4.44
C LEU A 217 -8.31 9.11 5.15
N GLY A 218 -7.21 9.12 5.91
CA GLY A 218 -6.77 10.29 6.68
C GLY A 218 -7.75 10.74 7.75
N LEU A 219 -8.53 9.81 8.30
CA LEU A 219 -9.57 10.10 9.30
C LEU A 219 -8.99 10.47 10.68
N VAL A 220 -7.70 10.23 10.88
CA VAL A 220 -6.93 10.71 12.04
C VAL A 220 -5.67 11.43 11.56
N SER A 221 -5.27 12.44 12.33
CA SER A 221 -4.07 13.23 12.08
C SER A 221 -3.43 13.68 13.39
N PRO A 222 -2.09 13.69 13.48
CA PRO A 222 -1.38 14.32 14.59
C PRO A 222 -1.66 15.82 14.69
N GLU A 223 -1.35 16.42 15.85
CA GLU A 223 -1.26 17.88 15.98
C GLU A 223 -0.27 18.45 14.94
N PRO A 224 -0.61 19.53 14.21
CA PRO A 224 0.26 20.10 13.17
C PRO A 224 1.66 20.48 13.67
N LYS A 225 1.78 20.96 14.92
CA LYS A 225 3.06 21.33 15.54
C LYS A 225 3.97 20.14 15.85
N GLU A 226 3.41 18.93 15.90
CA GLU A 226 4.14 17.71 16.21
C GLU A 226 4.60 16.96 14.95
N LEU A 227 4.24 17.45 13.76
CA LEU A 227 4.65 16.86 12.48
C LEU A 227 6.14 17.09 12.22
N LEU A 228 6.86 16.02 11.91
CA LEU A 228 8.28 16.07 11.54
C LEU A 228 8.48 16.34 10.04
N ARG A 229 7.49 15.95 9.23
CA ARG A 229 7.46 16.07 7.78
C ARG A 229 6.03 16.28 7.30
N LYS A 230 5.88 16.76 6.06
CA LYS A 230 4.58 16.75 5.37
C LYS A 230 4.06 15.32 5.27
N ALA A 231 2.73 15.18 5.31
CA ALA A 231 2.08 13.88 5.15
C ALA A 231 2.44 13.22 3.82
N SER A 232 2.68 11.91 3.85
CA SER A 232 2.87 11.10 2.65
C SER A 232 1.56 10.44 2.28
N TYR A 233 1.00 10.83 1.13
CA TYR A 233 -0.23 10.24 0.60
C TYR A 233 0.08 9.20 -0.47
N PHE A 234 -0.70 8.13 -0.49
CA PHE A 234 -0.61 7.09 -1.50
C PHE A 234 -1.99 6.46 -1.71
N THR A 235 -2.11 5.68 -2.78
CA THR A 235 -3.33 4.94 -3.07
C THR A 235 -3.10 3.44 -2.96
N ARG A 236 -4.16 2.70 -2.59
CA ARG A 236 -4.16 1.24 -2.53
C ARG A 236 -5.38 0.70 -3.25
N PRO A 237 -5.25 -0.41 -4.00
CA PRO A 237 -6.40 -1.00 -4.67
C PRO A 237 -7.36 -1.63 -3.65
N VAL A 238 -8.66 -1.50 -3.89
CA VAL A 238 -9.70 -2.22 -3.15
C VAL A 238 -9.84 -3.63 -3.72
N LEU A 239 -9.53 -4.62 -2.90
CA LEU A 239 -9.30 -6.01 -3.31
C LEU A 239 -10.59 -6.81 -3.49
N THR A 240 -11.46 -6.42 -4.41
CA THR A 240 -12.71 -7.17 -4.67
C THR A 240 -12.47 -8.43 -5.51
N THR A 241 -13.47 -9.31 -5.63
CA THR A 241 -13.43 -10.40 -6.63
C THR A 241 -13.21 -9.86 -8.05
N ASP A 242 -13.82 -8.73 -8.40
CA ASP A 242 -13.64 -8.09 -9.71
C ASP A 242 -12.20 -7.59 -9.91
N TYR A 243 -11.55 -7.06 -8.86
CA TYR A 243 -10.13 -6.68 -8.89
C TYR A 243 -9.26 -7.86 -9.36
N PHE A 244 -9.41 -9.03 -8.75
CA PHE A 244 -8.60 -10.21 -9.11
C PHE A 244 -8.91 -10.72 -10.52
N ASN A 245 -10.17 -10.66 -10.95
CA ASN A 245 -10.55 -11.03 -12.32
C ASN A 245 -9.92 -10.07 -13.35
N ILE A 246 -9.95 -8.77 -13.08
CA ILE A 246 -9.33 -7.75 -13.94
C ILE A 246 -7.82 -7.99 -14.02
N VAL A 247 -7.14 -8.15 -12.88
CA VAL A 247 -5.68 -8.39 -12.85
C VAL A 247 -5.33 -9.66 -13.63
N SER A 248 -6.09 -10.75 -13.46
CA SER A 248 -5.87 -11.99 -14.22
C SER A 248 -5.97 -11.77 -15.74
N THR A 249 -6.95 -10.99 -16.19
CA THR A 249 -7.10 -10.62 -17.61
C THR A 249 -5.96 -9.76 -18.10
N LEU A 250 -5.56 -8.74 -17.33
CA LEU A 250 -4.47 -7.83 -17.68
C LEU A 250 -3.15 -8.58 -17.87
N VAL A 251 -2.83 -9.52 -16.99
CA VAL A 251 -1.58 -10.31 -17.11
C VAL A 251 -1.59 -11.20 -18.35
N LYS A 252 -2.72 -11.84 -18.67
CA LYS A 252 -2.85 -12.65 -19.89
C LYS A 252 -2.68 -11.82 -21.17
N SER A 253 -2.84 -10.51 -21.08
CA SER A 253 -2.72 -9.56 -22.20
C SER A 253 -1.36 -8.83 -22.27
N ASN A 254 -0.38 -9.21 -21.44
CA ASN A 254 0.98 -8.65 -21.54
C ASN A 254 1.59 -8.93 -22.92
N GLY A 255 2.32 -7.95 -23.47
CA GLY A 255 2.90 -8.00 -24.81
C GLY A 255 1.97 -7.51 -25.93
N ARG A 256 0.65 -7.36 -25.67
CA ARG A 256 -0.28 -6.75 -26.62
C ARG A 256 0.15 -5.30 -26.92
N HIS A 257 0.08 -4.90 -28.19
CA HIS A 257 0.58 -3.58 -28.65
C HIS A 257 2.00 -3.26 -28.17
N ARG A 258 2.87 -4.28 -28.06
CA ARG A 258 4.27 -4.14 -27.61
C ARG A 258 4.41 -3.51 -26.21
N THR A 259 3.38 -3.56 -25.37
CA THR A 259 3.45 -3.06 -24.00
C THR A 259 3.23 -4.14 -22.95
N TYR A 260 4.00 -4.03 -21.87
CA TYR A 260 3.95 -4.91 -20.71
C TYR A 260 3.54 -4.10 -19.49
N LEU A 261 2.60 -4.62 -18.70
CA LEU A 261 2.24 -4.05 -17.41
C LEU A 261 3.09 -4.70 -16.33
N ALA A 262 3.68 -3.87 -15.47
CA ALA A 262 4.47 -4.27 -14.32
C ALA A 262 4.00 -3.53 -13.06
N GLY A 263 4.37 -4.03 -11.88
CA GLY A 263 3.99 -3.51 -10.58
C GLY A 263 2.87 -4.31 -9.91
N SER A 264 2.41 -3.79 -8.77
CA SER A 264 1.58 -4.52 -7.81
C SER A 264 0.23 -5.04 -8.34
N TYR A 265 -0.29 -4.48 -9.44
CA TYR A 265 -1.54 -4.89 -10.09
C TYR A 265 -1.34 -5.73 -11.36
N SER A 266 -0.14 -6.27 -11.56
CA SER A 266 0.22 -7.03 -12.77
C SER A 266 0.83 -8.41 -12.47
N TYR A 267 0.73 -8.88 -11.23
CA TYR A 267 1.17 -10.23 -10.86
C TYR A 267 -0.03 -11.19 -10.82
N ALA A 268 -0.03 -12.20 -11.70
CA ALA A 268 -1.10 -13.21 -11.77
C ALA A 268 -0.95 -14.38 -10.80
N GLY A 269 0.15 -14.44 -10.02
CA GLY A 269 0.41 -15.54 -9.11
C GLY A 269 -0.47 -15.50 -7.86
N ASN A 270 -1.66 -16.09 -7.97
CA ASN A 270 -2.47 -16.65 -6.88
C ASN A 270 -3.33 -15.70 -6.03
N ARG A 271 -4.05 -14.75 -6.63
CA ARG A 271 -5.01 -13.89 -5.87
C ARG A 271 -4.39 -13.30 -4.59
N LYS A 272 -3.12 -12.90 -4.63
CA LYS A 272 -2.41 -12.41 -3.44
C LYS A 272 -2.67 -10.92 -3.20
N ILE A 273 -2.59 -10.51 -1.95
CA ILE A 273 -2.62 -9.08 -1.60
C ILE A 273 -1.40 -8.38 -2.25
N PRO A 274 -1.62 -7.27 -2.98
CA PRO A 274 -0.59 -6.62 -3.81
C PRO A 274 0.38 -5.78 -2.97
N LEU A 275 1.36 -6.45 -2.35
CA LEU A 275 2.46 -5.84 -1.60
C LEU A 275 3.75 -5.72 -2.45
N LEU A 276 4.85 -5.30 -1.81
CA LEU A 276 6.14 -5.04 -2.45
C LEU A 276 6.66 -6.27 -3.22
N GLU A 277 6.52 -7.45 -2.64
CA GLU A 277 6.94 -8.71 -3.25
C GLU A 277 6.24 -8.95 -4.59
N ASN A 278 4.94 -8.66 -4.68
CA ASN A 278 4.20 -8.78 -5.94
C ASN A 278 4.66 -7.75 -6.97
N ALA A 279 5.00 -6.53 -6.54
CA ALA A 279 5.51 -5.51 -7.44
C ALA A 279 6.90 -5.84 -7.99
N MET A 280 7.73 -6.54 -7.21
CA MET A 280 9.07 -6.96 -7.65
C MET A 280 9.05 -8.21 -8.54
N LEU A 281 8.09 -9.12 -8.32
CA LEU A 281 7.96 -10.37 -9.07
C LEU A 281 7.11 -10.24 -10.34
N SER A 282 6.50 -9.08 -10.58
CA SER A 282 5.63 -8.86 -11.73
C SER A 282 6.41 -8.59 -13.02
N VAL A 283 6.35 -9.54 -13.97
CA VAL A 283 6.56 -9.35 -15.42
C VAL A 283 5.76 -10.41 -16.15
#